data_AF-A0A0G4LSF5-F1
#
_entry.id   AF-A0A0G4LSF5-F1
#
_cell.length_a   1.000
_cell.length_b   1.000
_cell.length_c   1.000
_cell.angle_alpha   90.00
_cell.angle_beta   90.00
_cell.angle_gamma   90.00
#
_symmetry.space_group_name_H-M   'P 1'
#
loop_
_entity.id
_entity.type
_entity.pdbx_description
1 polymer ?
#
loop_
_entity_poly.entity_id
_entity_poly.type
_entity_poly.pdbx_seq_one_letter_code
_entity_poly.pdbx_strand_id
1 'polypeptide(L)'
;MMTVGTAYMSIEDAPVKELMKDMMDMSRGVQHPIRGLFLRYFLSGQARDFLPTGDGDGPEGNLSDSINFVLTNFVEMNKLWVRLQHQGHSREREQRTRERKELQLLVGSNIVRLSQLVDLETYKSGILAPLLEQVVQCRDVLAQEYLLEVVTQVFPDEFHLHTLDQFLGA
;
A
#
# COMPACT_ATOMS: atom_id res chain seq x y z
N MET A 1 -11.78 -15.17 -7.91
CA MET A 1 -11.52 -13.88 -8.56
C MET A 1 -10.04 -13.56 -8.52
N MET A 2 -9.44 -13.23 -7.37
CA MET A 2 -8.01 -12.86 -7.30
C MET A 2 -7.06 -13.90 -7.92
N THR A 3 -7.20 -15.17 -7.56
CA THR A 3 -6.39 -16.26 -8.13
C THR A 3 -6.51 -16.42 -9.64
N VAL A 4 -7.72 -16.20 -10.17
CA VAL A 4 -7.99 -16.27 -11.62
C VAL A 4 -7.49 -15.00 -12.31
N GLY A 5 -7.66 -13.84 -11.69
CA GLY A 5 -7.16 -12.57 -12.19
C GLY A 5 -5.64 -12.56 -12.30
N THR A 6 -4.93 -13.01 -11.26
CA THR A 6 -3.47 -13.12 -11.30
C THR A 6 -2.97 -14.19 -12.25
N ALA A 7 -3.70 -15.31 -12.40
CA ALA A 7 -3.41 -16.29 -13.44
C ALA A 7 -3.65 -15.73 -14.86
N TYR A 8 -4.60 -14.82 -15.03
CA TYR A 8 -4.80 -14.15 -16.32
C TYR A 8 -3.70 -13.12 -16.59
N MET A 9 -3.21 -12.41 -15.58
CA MET A 9 -2.07 -11.48 -15.73
C MET A 9 -0.79 -12.17 -16.21
N SER A 10 -0.66 -13.50 -16.08
CA SER A 10 0.49 -14.26 -16.59
C SER A 10 0.41 -14.62 -18.07
N ILE A 11 -0.71 -14.33 -18.74
CA ILE A 11 -0.91 -14.61 -20.16
C ILE A 11 -0.34 -13.44 -20.97
N GLU A 12 0.29 -13.74 -22.10
CA GLU A 12 0.77 -12.73 -23.06
C GLU A 12 -0.40 -11.87 -23.55
N ASP A 13 -0.15 -10.56 -23.72
CA ASP A 13 -1.14 -9.55 -24.11
C ASP A 13 -2.36 -9.42 -23.18
N ALA A 14 -2.26 -9.90 -21.94
CA ALA A 14 -3.32 -9.74 -20.95
C ALA A 14 -3.53 -8.25 -20.61
N PRO A 15 -4.79 -7.82 -20.39
CA PRO A 15 -5.12 -6.46 -19.96
C PRO A 15 -4.83 -6.28 -18.46
N VAL A 16 -3.54 -6.31 -18.10
CA VAL A 16 -3.05 -6.30 -16.72
C VAL A 16 -3.54 -5.07 -15.96
N LYS A 17 -3.54 -3.90 -16.61
CA LYS A 17 -4.01 -2.64 -16.03
C LYS A 17 -5.48 -2.71 -15.61
N GLU A 18 -6.34 -3.20 -16.50
CA GLU A 18 -7.78 -3.34 -16.23
C GLU A 18 -8.04 -4.39 -15.16
N LEU A 19 -7.33 -5.52 -15.20
CA LEU A 19 -7.45 -6.58 -14.18
C LEU A 19 -7.05 -6.08 -12.80
N MET A 20 -5.94 -5.34 -12.69
CA MET A 20 -5.50 -4.72 -11.43
C MET A 20 -6.56 -3.78 -10.88
N LYS A 21 -7.13 -2.93 -11.73
CA LYS A 21 -8.19 -1.98 -11.36
C LYS A 21 -9.44 -2.70 -10.86
N ASP A 22 -9.92 -3.70 -11.60
CA ASP A 22 -11.11 -4.49 -11.23
C ASP A 22 -10.90 -5.21 -9.88
N MET A 23 -9.76 -5.89 -9.70
CA MET A 23 -9.45 -6.54 -8.43
C MET A 23 -9.38 -5.55 -7.26
N MET A 24 -8.87 -4.34 -7.48
CA MET A 24 -8.85 -3.28 -6.47
C MET A 24 -10.27 -2.79 -6.12
N ASP A 25 -11.09 -2.54 -7.13
CA ASP A 25 -12.47 -2.07 -6.98
C ASP A 25 -13.33 -3.11 -6.24
N MET A 26 -13.20 -4.38 -6.62
CA MET A 26 -13.90 -5.49 -5.98
C MET A 26 -13.42 -5.74 -4.54
N SER A 27 -12.14 -5.48 -4.24
CA SER A 27 -11.60 -5.56 -2.88
C SER A 27 -12.22 -4.53 -1.93
N ARG A 28 -12.82 -3.44 -2.43
CA ARG A 28 -13.59 -2.50 -1.60
C ARG A 28 -14.86 -3.13 -1.01
N GLY A 29 -15.33 -4.27 -1.53
CA GLY A 29 -16.47 -4.99 -0.95
C GLY A 29 -16.22 -5.53 0.46
N VAL A 30 -14.96 -5.70 0.87
CA VAL A 30 -14.61 -6.26 2.19
C VAL A 30 -14.20 -5.16 3.17
N GLN A 31 -15.19 -4.66 3.92
CA GLN A 31 -15.01 -3.57 4.88
C GLN A 31 -14.64 -4.01 6.30
N HIS A 32 -14.66 -5.32 6.58
CA HIS A 32 -14.24 -5.85 7.88
C HIS A 32 -12.70 -5.71 8.01
N PRO A 33 -12.15 -4.98 9.00
CA PRO A 33 -10.72 -4.67 9.09
C PRO A 33 -9.76 -5.84 8.88
N ILE A 34 -9.85 -6.88 9.72
CA ILE A 34 -8.92 -8.02 9.66
C ILE A 34 -9.04 -8.77 8.33
N ARG A 35 -10.27 -9.13 7.92
CA ARG A 35 -10.52 -9.84 6.66
C ARG A 35 -10.04 -9.03 5.45
N GLY A 36 -10.30 -7.72 5.44
CA GLY A 36 -9.87 -6.83 4.37
C GLY A 36 -8.35 -6.67 4.32
N LEU A 37 -7.68 -6.57 5.48
CA LEU A 37 -6.21 -6.52 5.55
C LEU A 37 -5.58 -7.78 4.97
N PHE A 38 -6.02 -8.97 5.40
CA PHE A 38 -5.48 -10.22 4.87
C PHE A 38 -5.81 -10.45 3.39
N LEU A 39 -7.01 -10.08 2.95
CA LEU A 39 -7.39 -10.16 1.54
C LEU A 39 -6.49 -9.28 0.66
N ARG A 40 -6.26 -8.03 1.10
CA ARG A 40 -5.41 -7.08 0.37
C ARG A 40 -3.93 -7.46 0.41
N TYR A 41 -3.45 -7.97 1.54
CA TYR A 41 -2.11 -8.53 1.65
C TYR A 41 -1.91 -9.71 0.69
N PHE A 42 -2.91 -10.61 0.63
CA PHE A 42 -2.90 -11.73 -0.33
C PHE A 42 -2.90 -11.22 -1.78
N LEU A 43 -3.72 -10.23 -2.12
CA LEU A 43 -3.74 -9.61 -3.45
C LEU A 43 -2.37 -9.07 -3.85
N SER A 44 -1.74 -8.27 -2.97
CA SER A 44 -0.39 -7.73 -3.22
C SER A 44 0.64 -8.85 -3.43
N GLY A 45 0.55 -9.93 -2.66
CA GLY A 45 1.42 -11.10 -2.81
C GLY A 45 1.22 -11.81 -4.15
N GLN A 46 -0.03 -12.00 -4.59
CA GLN A 46 -0.34 -12.67 -5.86
C GLN A 46 -0.01 -11.81 -7.08
N ALA A 47 -0.21 -10.50 -7.00
CA ALA A 47 0.05 -9.57 -8.11
C ALA A 47 1.53 -9.19 -8.24
N ARG A 48 2.37 -9.50 -7.24
CA ARG A 48 3.76 -9.04 -7.14
C ARG A 48 4.56 -9.28 -8.41
N ASP A 49 4.50 -10.50 -8.94
CA ASP A 49 5.36 -10.92 -10.05
C ASP A 49 4.79 -10.51 -11.43
N PHE A 50 3.64 -9.82 -11.45
CA PHE A 50 2.91 -9.41 -12.65
C PHE A 50 2.65 -7.91 -12.74
N LEU A 51 3.24 -7.11 -11.84
CA LEU A 51 3.09 -5.66 -11.86
C LEU A 51 3.82 -5.07 -13.09
N PRO A 52 3.16 -4.23 -13.91
CA PRO A 52 3.77 -3.64 -15.09
C PRO A 52 4.94 -2.71 -14.74
N THR A 53 6.01 -2.79 -15.52
CA THR A 53 7.25 -1.99 -15.35
C THR A 53 7.67 -1.27 -16.63
N GLY A 54 6.91 -1.41 -17.71
CA GLY A 54 7.18 -0.70 -18.97
C GLY A 54 6.72 0.75 -18.94
N ASP A 55 6.89 1.43 -20.07
CA ASP A 55 6.51 2.84 -20.29
C ASP A 55 5.31 2.99 -21.25
N GLY A 56 4.67 1.89 -21.63
CA GLY A 56 3.54 1.88 -22.57
C GLY A 56 2.25 2.43 -21.94
N ASP A 57 1.39 3.04 -22.76
CA ASP A 57 0.05 3.48 -22.35
C ASP A 57 -1.04 2.45 -22.69
N GLY A 58 -0.65 1.27 -23.16
CA GLY A 58 -1.57 0.19 -23.54
C GLY A 58 -2.19 -0.55 -22.35
N PRO A 59 -3.03 -1.57 -22.64
CA PRO A 59 -3.70 -2.40 -21.62
C PRO A 59 -2.72 -3.22 -20.76
N GLU A 60 -1.47 -3.40 -21.22
CA GLU A 60 -0.38 -3.98 -20.43
C GLU A 60 -0.04 -3.14 -19.19
N GLY A 61 -0.28 -1.82 -19.25
CA GLY A 61 0.02 -0.87 -18.19
C GLY A 61 1.51 -0.52 -18.06
N ASN A 62 1.80 0.44 -17.20
CA ASN A 62 3.16 0.95 -16.96
C ASN A 62 3.54 1.01 -15.48
N LEU A 63 4.76 1.47 -15.21
CA LEU A 63 5.26 1.65 -13.85
C LEU A 63 4.36 2.56 -12.99
N SER A 64 3.78 3.61 -13.57
CA SER A 64 2.86 4.51 -12.87
C SER A 64 1.59 3.78 -12.43
N ASP A 65 1.04 2.89 -13.26
CA ASP A 65 -0.11 2.04 -12.89
C ASP A 65 0.23 1.12 -11.71
N SER A 66 1.44 0.55 -11.68
CA SER A 66 1.94 -0.26 -10.55
C SER A 66 2.05 0.54 -9.25
N ILE A 67 2.63 1.75 -9.32
CA ILE A 67 2.77 2.63 -8.15
C ILE A 67 1.40 3.03 -7.61
N ASN A 68 0.50 3.44 -8.50
CA ASN A 68 -0.86 3.82 -8.13
C ASN A 68 -1.63 2.65 -7.50
N PHE A 69 -1.45 1.44 -8.02
CA PHE A 69 -2.04 0.24 -7.43
C PHE A 69 -1.56 0.00 -5.99
N VAL A 70 -0.25 0.06 -5.77
CA VAL A 70 0.34 -0.15 -4.43
C VAL A 70 -0.04 0.98 -3.47
N LEU A 71 0.00 2.24 -3.90
CA LEU A 71 -0.43 3.40 -3.09
C LEU A 71 -1.91 3.31 -2.72
N THR A 72 -2.78 2.97 -3.67
CA THR A 72 -4.21 2.82 -3.41
C THR A 72 -4.45 1.67 -2.42
N ASN A 73 -3.74 0.56 -2.58
CA ASN A 73 -3.85 -0.56 -1.64
C ASN A 73 -3.33 -0.19 -0.25
N PHE A 74 -2.23 0.55 -0.15
CA PHE A 74 -1.70 1.10 1.10
C PHE A 74 -2.73 1.98 1.81
N VAL A 75 -3.33 2.94 1.10
CA VAL A 75 -4.39 3.83 1.63
C VAL A 75 -5.54 3.01 2.21
N GLU A 76 -6.06 2.04 1.45
CA GLU A 76 -7.19 1.23 1.89
C GLU A 76 -6.84 0.31 3.06
N MET A 77 -5.64 -0.27 3.08
CA MET A 77 -5.15 -1.07 4.20
C MET A 77 -4.95 -0.21 5.46
N ASN A 78 -4.39 1.00 5.33
CA ASN A 78 -4.25 1.93 6.45
C ASN A 78 -5.61 2.33 7.03
N LYS A 79 -6.60 2.64 6.17
CA LYS A 79 -7.99 2.92 6.61
C LYS A 79 -8.58 1.75 7.41
N LEU A 80 -8.42 0.51 6.93
CA LEU A 80 -8.91 -0.68 7.64
C LEU A 80 -8.19 -0.86 8.98
N TRP A 81 -6.89 -0.64 9.01
CA TRP A 81 -6.06 -0.79 10.20
C TRP A 81 -6.37 0.26 11.27
N VAL A 82 -6.55 1.53 10.88
CA VAL A 82 -6.99 2.60 11.80
C VAL A 82 -8.43 2.35 12.26
N ARG A 83 -9.32 1.87 11.38
CA ARG A 83 -10.70 1.50 11.76
C ARG A 83 -10.73 0.43 12.86
N LEU A 84 -9.75 -0.48 12.89
CA LEU A 84 -9.66 -1.51 13.94
C LEU A 84 -9.56 -0.88 15.34
N GLN A 85 -8.99 0.33 15.48
CA GLN A 85 -8.94 1.05 16.76
C GLN A 85 -10.32 1.25 17.41
N HIS A 86 -11.33 1.48 16.57
CA HIS A 86 -12.67 1.89 16.96
C HIS A 86 -13.70 0.76 16.92
N GLN A 87 -13.32 -0.46 16.53
CA GLN A 87 -14.21 -1.61 16.58
C GLN A 87 -14.32 -2.18 18.01
N GLY A 88 -15.46 -2.78 18.34
CA GLY A 88 -15.65 -3.49 19.60
C GLY A 88 -15.82 -2.57 20.82
N HIS A 89 -15.79 -3.16 22.01
CA HIS A 89 -16.08 -2.42 23.25
C HIS A 89 -14.86 -1.62 23.71
N SER A 90 -15.06 -0.47 24.34
CA SER A 90 -13.98 0.33 24.96
C SER A 90 -13.04 -0.45 25.89
N ARG A 91 -13.53 -1.51 26.56
CA ARG A 91 -12.74 -2.39 27.45
C ARG A 91 -11.67 -3.20 26.73
N GLU A 92 -11.85 -3.46 25.44
CA GLU A 92 -10.93 -4.26 24.62
C GLU A 92 -9.84 -3.39 23.96
N ARG A 93 -9.76 -2.09 24.28
CA ARG A 93 -8.83 -1.14 23.65
C ARG A 93 -7.38 -1.60 23.69
N GLU A 94 -6.92 -2.14 24.82
CA GLU A 94 -5.55 -2.66 24.95
C GLU A 94 -5.32 -3.89 24.08
N GLN A 95 -6.29 -4.81 24.04
CA GLN A 95 -6.23 -5.98 23.17
C GLN A 95 -6.15 -5.57 21.70
N ARG A 96 -6.99 -4.63 21.27
CA ARG A 96 -6.93 -4.11 19.89
C ARG A 96 -5.62 -3.42 19.59
N THR A 97 -5.03 -2.71 20.55
CA THR A 97 -3.71 -2.09 20.36
C THR A 97 -2.64 -3.17 20.11
N ARG A 98 -2.69 -4.31 20.82
CA ARG A 98 -1.78 -5.44 20.57
C ARG A 98 -2.02 -6.07 19.20
N GLU A 99 -3.26 -6.38 18.87
CA GLU A 99 -3.63 -6.95 17.55
C GLU A 99 -3.23 -6.01 16.40
N ARG A 100 -3.39 -4.69 16.57
CA ARG A 100 -2.95 -3.70 15.60
C ARG A 100 -1.43 -3.72 15.40
N LYS A 101 -0.64 -3.85 16.47
CA LYS A 101 0.82 -3.98 16.38
C LYS A 101 1.23 -5.26 15.66
N GLU A 102 0.51 -6.36 15.83
CA GLU A 102 0.78 -7.60 15.08
C GLU A 102 0.49 -7.44 13.58
N LEU A 103 -0.60 -6.74 13.23
CA LEU A 103 -1.05 -6.56 11.85
C LEU A 103 -0.33 -5.42 11.09
N GLN A 104 0.45 -4.59 11.77
CA GLN A 104 1.13 -3.43 11.16
C GLN A 104 2.05 -3.82 9.99
N LEU A 105 2.67 -5.01 10.08
CA LEU A 105 3.53 -5.58 9.04
C LEU A 105 2.79 -5.75 7.70
N LEU A 106 1.48 -6.04 7.74
CA LEU A 106 0.66 -6.17 6.52
C LEU A 106 0.50 -4.84 5.80
N VAL A 107 0.41 -3.73 6.53
CA VAL A 107 0.32 -2.39 5.93
C VAL A 107 1.69 -1.97 5.42
N GLY A 108 2.73 -2.17 6.23
CA GLY A 108 4.11 -1.81 5.90
C GLY A 108 4.67 -2.54 4.69
N SER A 109 4.19 -3.75 4.37
CA SER A 109 4.62 -4.46 3.16
C SER A 109 4.34 -3.71 1.86
N ASN A 110 3.37 -2.79 1.83
CA ASN A 110 3.15 -1.93 0.67
C ASN A 110 4.29 -0.91 0.49
N ILE A 111 4.81 -0.35 1.57
CA ILE A 111 5.95 0.59 1.54
C ILE A 111 7.22 -0.15 1.10
N VAL A 112 7.44 -1.36 1.65
CA VAL A 112 8.49 -2.27 1.17
C VAL A 112 8.35 -2.51 -0.33
N ARG A 113 7.13 -2.73 -0.81
CA ARG A 113 6.91 -2.94 -2.25
C ARG A 113 7.24 -1.70 -3.08
N LEU A 114 6.86 -0.51 -2.63
CA LEU A 114 7.17 0.75 -3.34
C LEU A 114 8.68 0.94 -3.49
N SER A 115 9.46 0.65 -2.44
CA SER A 115 10.93 0.79 -2.51
C SER A 115 11.61 -0.08 -3.56
N GLN A 116 10.98 -1.19 -3.96
CA GLN A 116 11.52 -2.11 -4.96
C GLN A 116 11.24 -1.67 -6.40
N LEU A 117 10.36 -0.68 -6.59
CA LEU A 117 9.83 -0.31 -7.90
C LEU A 117 10.38 1.03 -8.41
N VAL A 118 11.22 1.73 -7.66
CA VAL A 118 11.37 3.19 -7.84
C VAL A 118 12.81 3.66 -7.90
N ASP A 119 13.01 4.72 -8.65
CA ASP A 119 14.19 5.58 -8.59
C ASP A 119 13.89 6.87 -7.79
N LEU A 120 14.91 7.74 -7.69
CA LEU A 120 14.81 8.98 -6.92
C LEU A 120 13.74 9.93 -7.48
N GLU A 121 13.61 10.03 -8.79
CA GLU A 121 12.66 10.94 -9.44
C GLU A 121 11.22 10.50 -9.19
N THR A 122 10.96 9.19 -9.35
CA THR A 122 9.66 8.59 -9.08
C THR A 122 9.29 8.69 -7.61
N TYR A 123 10.25 8.50 -6.70
CA TYR A 123 10.04 8.67 -5.27
C TYR A 123 9.59 10.10 -4.93
N LYS A 124 10.31 11.11 -5.43
CA LYS A 124 10.02 12.53 -5.20
C LYS A 124 8.68 12.97 -5.76
N SER A 125 8.41 12.60 -7.01
CA SER A 125 7.28 13.15 -7.77
C SER A 125 5.97 12.40 -7.54
N GLY A 126 6.03 11.09 -7.29
CA GLY A 126 4.85 10.22 -7.32
C GLY A 126 4.53 9.48 -6.03
N ILE A 127 5.47 9.36 -5.08
CA ILE A 127 5.31 8.43 -3.95
C ILE A 127 5.35 9.12 -2.60
N LEU A 128 6.37 9.95 -2.35
CA LEU A 128 6.59 10.48 -1.02
C LEU A 128 5.42 11.34 -0.55
N ALA A 129 4.96 12.29 -1.37
CA ALA A 129 3.88 13.18 -1.00
C ALA A 129 2.57 12.43 -0.70
N PRO A 130 2.07 11.50 -1.54
CA PRO A 130 0.91 10.68 -1.19
C PRO A 130 1.10 9.82 0.07
N LEU A 131 2.30 9.26 0.30
CA LEU A 131 2.59 8.49 1.51
C LEU A 131 2.50 9.37 2.75
N LEU A 132 3.18 10.51 2.77
CA LEU A 132 3.17 11.45 3.90
C LEU A 132 1.79 12.03 4.14
N GLU A 133 1.05 12.35 3.08
CA GLU A 133 -0.34 12.80 3.20
C GLU A 133 -1.18 11.77 3.97
N GLN A 134 -1.08 10.48 3.64
CA GLN A 134 -1.81 9.43 4.36
C GLN A 134 -1.35 9.25 5.80
N VAL A 135 -0.06 9.42 6.07
CA VAL A 135 0.50 9.36 7.44
C VAL A 135 -0.07 10.49 8.28
N VAL A 136 -0.08 11.73 7.77
CA VAL A 136 -0.59 12.90 8.51
C VAL A 136 -2.11 12.84 8.68
N GLN A 137 -2.84 12.51 7.61
CA GLN A 137 -4.30 12.53 7.61
C GLN A 137 -4.94 11.41 8.45
N CYS A 138 -4.23 10.31 8.71
CA CYS A 138 -4.81 9.20 9.47
C CYS A 138 -5.09 9.55 10.95
N ARG A 139 -4.37 10.55 11.51
CA ARG A 139 -4.50 11.04 12.89
C ARG A 139 -4.48 9.94 13.96
N ASP A 140 -3.76 8.86 13.68
CA ASP A 140 -3.58 7.74 14.60
C ASP A 140 -2.09 7.60 14.91
N VAL A 141 -1.72 7.88 16.16
CA VAL A 141 -0.33 7.94 16.62
C VAL A 141 0.42 6.62 16.37
N LEU A 142 -0.23 5.49 16.64
CA LEU A 142 0.37 4.16 16.44
C LEU A 142 0.70 3.94 14.96
N ALA A 143 -0.22 4.29 14.06
CA ALA A 143 0.02 4.20 12.64
C ALA A 143 1.11 5.17 12.18
N GLN A 144 1.10 6.42 12.66
CA GLN A 144 2.10 7.43 12.31
C GLN A 144 3.52 7.00 12.69
N GLU A 145 3.71 6.59 13.95
CA GLU A 145 5.01 6.11 14.45
C GLU A 145 5.56 4.97 13.59
N TYR A 146 4.74 3.94 13.38
CA TYR A 146 5.18 2.77 12.61
C TYR A 146 5.42 3.09 11.13
N LEU A 147 4.52 3.82 10.46
CA LEU A 147 4.65 4.09 9.03
C LEU A 147 5.84 4.99 8.72
N LEU A 148 6.13 5.99 9.56
CA LEU A 148 7.33 6.83 9.41
C LEU A 148 8.61 6.03 9.64
N GLU A 149 8.62 5.13 10.63
CA GLU A 149 9.74 4.22 10.86
C GLU A 149 10.01 3.36 9.61
N VAL A 150 8.96 2.77 9.03
CA VAL A 150 9.10 1.95 7.81
C VAL A 150 9.59 2.76 6.62
N VAL A 151 9.07 3.98 6.40
CA VAL A 151 9.58 4.86 5.32
C VAL A 151 11.08 5.11 5.50
N THR A 152 11.51 5.42 6.73
CA THR A 152 12.92 5.68 7.04
C THR A 152 13.80 4.46 6.83
N GLN A 153 13.32 3.27 7.23
CA GLN A 153 14.10 2.02 7.15
C GLN A 153 14.23 1.46 5.72
N VAL A 154 13.20 1.65 4.90
CA VAL A 154 13.07 0.92 3.63
C VAL A 154 13.62 1.73 2.45
N PHE A 155 13.43 3.06 2.43
CA PHE A 155 13.98 3.89 1.35
C PHE A 155 15.45 4.25 1.63
N PRO A 156 16.30 4.36 0.59
CA PRO A 156 17.72 4.71 0.75
C PRO A 156 17.93 6.10 1.35
N ASP A 157 19.04 6.28 2.09
CA ASP A 157 19.42 7.57 2.70
C ASP A 157 19.54 8.71 1.67
N GLU A 158 19.98 8.41 0.45
CA GLU A 158 20.06 9.39 -0.65
C GLU A 158 18.69 9.99 -0.97
N PHE A 159 17.63 9.19 -0.90
CA PHE A 159 16.27 9.67 -1.17
C PHE A 159 15.84 10.64 -0.07
N HIS A 160 16.09 10.26 1.19
CA HIS A 160 15.79 11.09 2.35
C HIS A 160 16.51 12.43 2.27
N LEU A 161 17.82 12.44 1.99
CA LEU A 161 18.62 13.67 1.86
C LEU A 161 18.01 14.66 0.87
N HIS A 162 17.44 14.14 -0.21
CA HIS A 162 16.83 14.93 -1.27
C HIS A 162 15.37 15.32 -1.03
N THR A 163 14.76 14.87 0.06
CA THR A 163 13.36 15.14 0.42
C THR A 163 13.18 15.53 1.90
N LEU A 164 14.26 15.92 2.58
CA LEU A 164 14.24 16.29 3.99
C LEU A 164 13.26 17.43 4.28
N ASP A 165 13.16 18.41 3.38
CA ASP A 165 12.23 19.53 3.49
C ASP A 165 10.77 19.07 3.48
N GLN A 166 10.44 18.10 2.63
CA GLN A 166 9.10 17.52 2.56
C GLN A 166 8.81 16.63 3.78
N PHE A 167 9.78 15.82 4.19
CA PHE A 167 9.63 14.89 5.31
C PHE A 167 9.49 15.61 6.66
N LEU A 168 10.25 16.68 6.89
CA LEU A 168 10.19 17.49 8.12
C LEU A 168 9.02 18.48 8.14
N GLY A 169 8.47 18.82 6.97
CA GLY A 169 7.33 19.73 6.82
C GLY A 169 5.96 19.05 6.92
N ALA A 170 5.91 17.72 6.89
CA ALA A 170 4.71 16.90 7.03
C ALA A 170 4.32 16.70 8.51
#